data_AF-A0A0A2KMN1-F1
#
_entry.id   AF-A0A0A2KMN1-F1
#
_cell.length_a   1.000
_cell.length_b   1.000
_cell.length_c   1.000
_cell.angle_alpha   90.00
_cell.angle_beta   90.00
_cell.angle_gamma   90.00
#
_symmetry.space_group_name_H-M   'P 1'
#
loop_
_entity.id
_entity.type
_entity.pdbx_description
1 polymer ?
#
loop_
_entity_poly.entity_id
_entity_poly.type
_entity_poly.pdbx_seq_one_letter_code
_entity_poly.pdbx_strand_id
1 'polypeptide(L)'
;MKLIQQSILALTLLLPATITGLPTSRPPPEELQAHRPHWTFDLFHNKHCIGSTVTYAGQGSSGCRSNLEDGSAEAFINVKIDPSCKVKLFRDKKCSRHAMVEEIKTRTATKCKAISRKKTAQSFEVSCSSLFLSTALYIQFKSSHNMAPRCFIIRHGETEWSLNGRHTGLTDLPLTANGEKRIQATGKALVGNDRLVVPKKLAHVFVSPRARAQRTLELLELGCRGRMPWSEQGKSEHNEAIRTEAEVEVTEAVREWDYGDYEGLTSKQIREQRAERGEGPWNIWTDGCPGGESPEDIIHRLDALINDIKNKYQRPCFENPDEPKGDVLVVAHGHILRAFAMRWVGKPLTDTSLILEAGGIGTLSYEHHNIDEPAIILGGQFVVE
;
A
#
# COMPACT_ATOMS: atom_id res chain seq x y z
N MET A 1 -3.63 51.96 38.99
CA MET A 1 -2.73 52.14 40.17
C MET A 1 -1.82 50.92 40.21
N LYS A 2 -0.64 50.96 39.60
CA LYS A 2 0.65 51.47 40.13
C LYS A 2 1.19 50.66 41.32
N LEU A 3 2.33 50.01 41.05
CA LEU A 3 3.50 49.78 41.91
C LEU A 3 3.28 48.86 43.14
N ILE A 4 4.22 48.01 43.55
CA ILE A 4 5.57 48.38 44.00
C ILE A 4 6.63 47.28 43.73
N GLN A 5 7.84 47.77 43.50
CA GLN A 5 9.11 47.14 43.17
C GLN A 5 10.01 47.02 44.42
N GLN A 6 11.01 46.12 44.33
CA GLN A 6 12.40 46.24 44.81
C GLN A 6 12.80 45.95 46.26
N SER A 7 13.82 45.08 46.39
CA SER A 7 15.16 45.29 47.01
C SER A 7 16.07 44.11 46.54
N ILE A 8 17.18 44.25 45.76
CA ILE A 8 18.51 44.89 46.00
C ILE A 8 19.26 44.12 47.14
N LEU A 9 20.50 43.59 47.08
CA LEU A 9 21.68 43.70 46.21
C LEU A 9 22.68 42.53 46.52
N ALA A 10 23.50 42.17 45.52
CA ALA A 10 24.92 41.75 45.53
C ALA A 10 25.49 40.71 46.52
N LEU A 11 26.15 39.68 45.97
CA LEU A 11 27.62 39.57 46.05
C LEU A 11 28.19 38.66 44.95
N THR A 12 29.08 39.23 44.14
CA THR A 12 29.88 38.59 43.08
C THR A 12 31.28 38.30 43.62
N LEU A 13 31.79 37.08 43.46
CA LEU A 13 33.22 36.70 43.51
C LEU A 13 33.44 35.57 42.47
N LEU A 14 34.08 35.86 41.32
CA LEU A 14 35.44 35.42 40.92
C LEU A 14 35.56 33.87 40.80
N LEU A 15 35.89 33.20 39.68
CA LEU A 15 36.78 33.42 38.51
C LEU A 15 36.50 32.33 37.44
N PRO A 16 37.12 32.36 36.23
CA PRO A 16 36.63 31.71 35.01
C PRO A 16 37.24 30.32 34.75
N ALA A 17 36.46 29.45 34.11
CA ALA A 17 36.99 28.32 33.34
C ALA A 17 36.59 28.47 31.88
N THR A 18 37.59 28.75 31.07
CA THR A 18 37.58 28.66 29.60
C THR A 18 37.21 27.24 29.18
N ILE A 19 36.08 27.07 28.47
CA ILE A 19 35.85 25.92 27.60
C ILE A 19 35.83 26.44 26.17
N THR A 20 37.02 26.43 25.57
CA THR A 20 37.23 26.47 24.13
C THR A 20 36.88 25.11 23.54
N GLY A 21 36.09 25.09 22.46
CA GLY A 21 36.02 23.95 21.54
C GLY A 21 34.66 23.25 21.46
N LEU A 22 33.65 23.90 20.86
CA LEU A 22 32.55 23.17 20.21
C LEU A 22 32.96 22.93 18.75
N PRO A 23 33.09 21.68 18.28
CA PRO A 23 33.32 21.42 16.86
C PRO A 23 32.04 21.74 16.08
N THR A 24 32.10 22.84 15.32
CA THR A 24 31.15 23.21 14.27
C THR A 24 31.46 22.42 13.00
N SER A 25 31.05 21.17 12.94
CA SER A 25 30.80 20.47 11.67
C SER A 25 29.89 19.28 11.92
N ARG A 26 28.66 19.39 11.41
CA ARG A 26 27.75 18.24 11.30
C ARG A 26 28.43 17.26 10.33
N PRO A 27 28.65 15.98 10.69
CA PRO A 27 29.16 15.02 9.73
C PRO A 27 28.16 14.93 8.57
N PRO A 28 28.63 14.74 7.31
CA PRO A 28 27.72 14.50 6.20
C PRO A 28 26.85 13.27 6.51
N PRO A 29 25.62 13.18 5.98
CA PRO A 29 24.80 12.00 6.17
C PRO A 29 25.61 10.82 5.66
N GLU A 30 26.01 9.93 6.56
CA GLU A 30 26.44 8.60 6.20
C GLU A 30 25.21 7.99 5.51
N GLU A 31 25.26 7.87 4.19
CA GLU A 31 24.27 7.13 3.42
C GLU A 31 24.01 5.84 4.19
N LEU A 32 22.75 5.58 4.57
CA LEU A 32 22.34 4.25 5.00
C LEU A 32 22.67 3.32 3.82
N GLN A 33 23.87 2.74 3.82
CA GLN A 33 24.18 1.59 2.98
C GLN A 33 23.26 0.49 3.49
N ALA A 34 22.13 0.32 2.81
CA ALA A 34 21.24 -0.81 3.01
C ALA A 34 22.10 -2.07 3.11
N HIS A 35 22.11 -2.72 4.28
CA HIS A 35 22.92 -3.91 4.50
C HIS A 35 22.53 -4.96 3.47
N ARG A 36 23.38 -5.14 2.46
CA ARG A 36 23.15 -6.14 1.43
C ARG A 36 23.60 -7.47 2.00
N PRO A 37 22.73 -8.46 2.17
CA PRO A 37 23.12 -9.70 2.82
C PRO A 37 24.15 -10.43 1.96
N HIS A 38 25.28 -10.80 2.56
CA HIS A 38 26.41 -11.44 1.86
C HIS A 38 26.41 -12.95 2.06
N TRP A 39 26.84 -13.68 1.05
CA TRP A 39 27.01 -15.13 1.16
C TRP A 39 28.23 -15.60 0.39
N THR A 40 28.90 -16.61 0.94
CA THR A 40 29.99 -17.35 0.31
C THR A 40 29.95 -18.81 0.74
N PHE A 41 30.26 -19.72 -0.17
CA PHE A 41 30.41 -21.15 0.11
C PHE A 41 31.22 -21.81 -1.00
N ASP A 42 31.86 -22.91 -0.66
CA ASP A 42 32.66 -23.69 -1.61
C ASP A 42 31.90 -24.96 -1.97
N LEU A 43 31.90 -25.31 -3.26
CA LEU A 43 31.38 -26.59 -3.74
C LEU A 43 32.53 -27.50 -4.17
N PHE A 44 32.37 -28.80 -3.92
CA PHE A 44 33.35 -29.83 -4.25
C PHE A 44 32.70 -30.94 -5.07
N HIS A 45 33.44 -31.47 -6.04
CA HIS A 45 33.00 -32.58 -6.88
C HIS A 45 32.98 -33.95 -6.15
N ASN A 46 33.57 -34.05 -4.96
CA ASN A 46 33.57 -35.28 -4.17
C ASN A 46 33.08 -35.05 -2.74
N LYS A 47 32.58 -36.13 -2.12
CA LYS A 47 31.98 -36.12 -0.77
C LYS A 47 32.95 -35.82 0.37
N HIS A 48 34.25 -35.81 0.11
CA HIS A 48 35.29 -35.68 1.13
C HIS A 48 35.94 -34.29 1.14
N CYS A 49 35.52 -33.40 0.23
CA CYS A 49 36.10 -32.07 0.04
C CYS A 49 37.63 -32.09 -0.16
N ILE A 50 38.12 -33.02 -0.98
CA ILE A 50 39.55 -33.19 -1.29
C ILE A 50 39.84 -32.65 -2.69
N GLY A 51 40.94 -31.91 -2.88
CA GLY A 51 41.38 -31.42 -4.19
C GLY A 51 40.88 -30.02 -4.53
N SER A 52 40.79 -29.70 -5.82
CA SER A 52 40.37 -28.37 -6.31
C SER A 52 38.93 -28.05 -5.89
N THR A 53 38.68 -26.77 -5.62
CA THR A 53 37.36 -26.26 -5.23
C THR A 53 37.07 -24.94 -5.91
N VAL A 54 35.78 -24.64 -6.02
CA VAL A 54 35.27 -23.39 -6.57
C VAL A 54 34.46 -22.68 -5.50
N THR A 55 34.88 -21.46 -5.19
CA THR A 55 34.20 -20.57 -4.25
C THR A 55 33.12 -19.77 -4.97
N TYR A 56 31.89 -19.87 -4.47
CA TYR A 56 30.76 -19.08 -4.94
C TYR A 56 30.45 -18.01 -3.91
N ALA A 57 30.43 -16.75 -4.34
CA ALA A 57 30.08 -15.62 -3.49
C ALA A 57 29.13 -14.65 -4.18
N GLY A 58 28.38 -13.88 -3.39
CA GLY A 58 27.47 -12.87 -3.88
C GLY A 58 26.83 -12.03 -2.77
N GLN A 59 25.98 -11.10 -3.20
CA GLN A 59 25.17 -10.24 -2.34
C GLN A 59 23.70 -10.34 -2.76
N GLY A 60 22.79 -10.39 -1.79
CA GLY A 60 21.35 -10.49 -2.06
C GLY A 60 20.91 -11.84 -2.64
N SER A 61 19.65 -11.93 -3.06
CA SER A 61 19.15 -13.10 -3.78
C SER A 61 19.85 -13.27 -5.13
N SER A 62 20.08 -14.52 -5.53
CA SER A 62 20.52 -14.86 -6.87
C SER A 62 19.38 -15.48 -7.67
N GLY A 63 19.39 -15.30 -8.99
CA GLY A 63 18.67 -16.22 -9.88
C GLY A 63 19.29 -17.62 -9.86
N CYS A 64 18.67 -18.54 -10.60
CA CYS A 64 19.21 -19.87 -10.81
C CYS A 64 20.57 -19.82 -11.51
N ARG A 65 21.60 -20.47 -10.93
CA ARG A 65 22.94 -20.59 -11.51
C ARG A 65 23.20 -22.03 -11.91
N SER A 66 23.17 -22.27 -13.22
CA SER A 66 23.20 -23.60 -13.86
C SER A 66 24.57 -24.10 -14.31
N ASN A 67 25.59 -23.24 -14.26
CA ASN A 67 26.93 -23.51 -14.77
C ASN A 67 27.91 -23.62 -13.61
N LEU A 68 27.79 -24.70 -12.83
CA LEU A 68 28.84 -25.06 -11.88
C LEU A 68 30.12 -25.34 -12.68
N GLU A 69 31.22 -24.73 -12.28
CA GLU A 69 32.49 -24.74 -13.04
C GLU A 69 33.05 -26.16 -13.22
N ASP A 70 32.85 -27.05 -12.24
CA ASP A 70 33.18 -28.48 -12.32
C ASP A 70 32.01 -29.37 -12.83
N GLY A 71 30.96 -28.76 -13.37
CA GLY A 71 29.77 -29.43 -13.93
C GLY A 71 28.81 -30.05 -12.90
N SER A 72 29.30 -30.48 -11.74
CA SER A 72 28.48 -30.95 -10.61
C SER A 72 29.21 -30.86 -9.27
N ALA A 73 28.42 -30.89 -8.18
CA ALA A 73 28.93 -30.89 -6.81
C ALA A 73 28.30 -32.02 -5.97
N GLU A 74 29.09 -32.58 -5.06
CA GLU A 74 28.71 -33.64 -4.11
C GLU A 74 28.90 -33.24 -2.64
N ALA A 75 29.66 -32.19 -2.36
CA ALA A 75 29.84 -31.65 -1.01
C ALA A 75 30.02 -30.13 -1.03
N PHE A 76 29.93 -29.54 0.17
CA PHE A 76 30.16 -28.13 0.39
C PHE A 76 30.94 -27.88 1.69
N ILE A 77 31.70 -26.78 1.72
CA ILE A 77 32.50 -26.33 2.87
C ILE A 77 32.63 -24.79 2.86
N ASN A 78 33.27 -24.22 3.88
CA ASN A 78 33.56 -22.78 4.02
C ASN A 78 32.31 -21.90 3.85
N VAL A 79 31.19 -22.39 4.36
CA VAL A 79 29.90 -21.71 4.28
C VAL A 79 29.92 -20.50 5.21
N LYS A 80 29.64 -19.32 4.68
CA LYS A 80 29.28 -18.11 5.40
C LYS A 80 28.08 -17.50 4.68
N ILE A 81 26.88 -17.76 5.18
CA ILE A 81 25.63 -17.29 4.57
C ILE A 81 24.97 -16.35 5.57
N ASP A 82 24.64 -15.13 5.12
CA ASP A 82 23.86 -14.17 5.91
C ASP A 82 22.62 -14.84 6.52
N PRO A 83 22.26 -14.55 7.78
CA PRO A 83 21.07 -15.12 8.43
C PRO A 83 19.77 -15.00 7.64
N SER A 84 19.66 -13.99 6.77
CA SER A 84 18.48 -13.76 5.94
C SER A 84 18.49 -14.57 4.63
N CYS A 85 19.61 -15.19 4.28
CA CYS A 85 19.81 -15.95 3.06
C CYS A 85 19.69 -17.47 3.25
N LYS A 86 19.30 -18.15 2.17
CA LYS A 86 19.25 -19.62 2.06
C LYS A 86 19.81 -20.02 0.71
N VAL A 87 20.70 -21.01 0.69
CA VAL A 87 21.24 -21.58 -0.55
C VAL A 87 20.56 -22.93 -0.80
N LYS A 88 19.93 -23.07 -1.96
CA LYS A 88 19.31 -24.32 -2.41
C LYS A 88 20.14 -24.91 -3.53
N LEU A 89 20.40 -26.21 -3.44
CA LEU A 89 21.10 -26.98 -4.46
C LEU A 89 20.10 -27.86 -5.21
N PHE A 90 20.26 -28.01 -6.52
CA PHE A 90 19.35 -28.75 -7.38
C PHE A 90 20.10 -29.71 -8.30
N ARG A 91 19.49 -30.87 -8.60
CA ARG A 91 20.08 -31.89 -9.51
C ARG A 91 19.93 -31.57 -10.99
N ASP A 92 19.05 -30.64 -11.34
CA ASP A 92 18.89 -30.18 -12.72
C ASP A 92 19.58 -28.85 -12.93
N LYS A 93 19.61 -28.37 -14.17
CA LYS A 93 20.18 -27.07 -14.54
C LYS A 93 19.16 -25.92 -14.49
N LYS A 94 17.93 -26.18 -14.05
CA LYS A 94 16.80 -25.23 -14.14
C LYS A 94 16.31 -24.75 -12.77
N CYS A 95 16.95 -25.19 -11.68
CA CYS A 95 16.53 -24.94 -10.31
C CYS A 95 15.05 -25.32 -10.06
N SER A 96 14.59 -26.40 -10.68
CA SER A 96 13.19 -26.79 -10.55
C SER A 96 12.90 -27.19 -9.11
N ARG A 97 11.78 -26.74 -8.53
CA ARG A 97 11.40 -27.02 -7.14
C ARG A 97 11.46 -28.52 -6.79
N HIS A 98 10.98 -29.38 -7.70
CA HIS A 98 10.98 -30.85 -7.55
C HIS A 98 12.38 -31.51 -7.69
N ALA A 99 13.38 -30.74 -8.11
CA ALA A 99 14.76 -31.18 -8.31
C ALA A 99 15.70 -30.73 -7.17
N MET A 100 15.18 -30.09 -6.12
CA MET A 100 15.98 -29.70 -4.96
C MET A 100 16.59 -30.92 -4.26
N VAL A 101 17.89 -30.88 -4.01
CA VAL A 101 18.65 -31.98 -3.41
C VAL A 101 19.11 -31.69 -2.00
N GLU A 102 19.39 -30.42 -1.69
CA GLU A 102 19.89 -29.97 -0.40
C GLU A 102 19.55 -28.49 -0.18
N GLU A 103 19.37 -28.10 1.07
CA GLU A 103 19.26 -26.71 1.47
C GLU A 103 20.32 -26.43 2.54
N ILE A 104 21.26 -25.53 2.22
CA ILE A 104 22.32 -25.16 3.15
C ILE A 104 21.72 -24.20 4.19
N LYS A 105 21.24 -24.78 5.30
CA LYS A 105 20.65 -24.05 6.42
C LYS A 105 21.68 -23.55 7.45
N THR A 106 22.94 -23.98 7.33
CA THR A 106 23.98 -23.63 8.32
C THR A 106 24.59 -22.26 7.99
N ARG A 107 24.52 -21.31 8.93
CA ARG A 107 25.00 -19.92 8.76
C ARG A 107 26.52 -19.82 8.68
N THR A 108 27.24 -20.68 9.39
CA THR A 108 28.69 -20.81 9.29
C THR A 108 29.12 -22.27 9.42
N ALA A 109 29.83 -22.82 8.43
CA ALA A 109 30.34 -24.18 8.48
C ALA A 109 31.73 -24.28 7.83
N THR A 110 32.72 -24.67 8.62
CA THR A 110 34.12 -24.87 8.16
C THR A 110 34.47 -26.34 7.97
N LYS A 111 33.54 -27.26 8.26
CA LYS A 111 33.72 -28.71 8.07
C LYS A 111 33.01 -29.17 6.81
N CYS A 112 33.65 -30.06 6.06
CA CYS A 112 33.09 -30.67 4.86
C CYS A 112 31.75 -31.34 5.16
N LYS A 113 30.74 -31.07 4.34
CA LYS A 113 29.43 -31.72 4.40
C LYS A 113 29.07 -32.28 3.04
N ALA A 114 28.80 -33.58 2.99
CA ALA A 114 28.26 -34.22 1.79
C ALA A 114 26.79 -33.82 1.58
N ILE A 115 26.41 -33.59 0.33
CA ILE A 115 25.02 -33.42 -0.11
C ILE A 115 24.31 -34.76 0.10
N SER A 116 23.10 -34.75 0.68
CA SER A 116 22.41 -35.94 1.17
C SER A 116 22.35 -37.13 0.18
N ARG A 117 22.28 -38.36 0.75
CA ARG A 117 22.64 -39.66 0.13
C ARG A 117 22.12 -39.83 -1.32
N LYS A 118 23.07 -39.91 -2.27
CA LYS A 118 22.97 -40.23 -3.72
C LYS A 118 22.57 -39.08 -4.68
N LYS A 119 22.69 -37.82 -4.28
CA LYS A 119 22.34 -36.70 -5.17
C LYS A 119 23.55 -35.80 -5.46
N THR A 120 23.80 -35.55 -6.73
CA THR A 120 24.73 -34.51 -7.20
C THR A 120 23.94 -33.24 -7.51
N ALA A 121 24.50 -32.09 -7.16
CA ALA A 121 23.96 -30.79 -7.55
C ALA A 121 24.56 -30.37 -8.90
N GLN A 122 23.74 -29.83 -9.79
CA GLN A 122 24.14 -29.24 -11.08
C GLN A 122 23.84 -27.73 -11.13
N SER A 123 23.01 -27.23 -10.21
CA SER A 123 22.71 -25.80 -10.09
C SER A 123 22.41 -25.40 -8.66
N PHE A 124 22.44 -24.09 -8.41
CA PHE A 124 22.02 -23.52 -7.13
C PHE A 124 21.24 -22.21 -7.30
N GLU A 125 20.50 -21.85 -6.26
CA GLU A 125 19.80 -20.58 -6.14
C GLU A 125 19.97 -20.07 -4.71
N VAL A 126 20.19 -18.77 -4.55
CA VAL A 126 20.24 -18.11 -3.24
C VAL A 126 19.02 -17.23 -3.08
N SER A 127 18.24 -17.44 -2.03
CA SER A 127 17.09 -16.59 -1.70
C SER A 127 17.36 -15.89 -0.37
N CYS A 128 17.41 -14.57 -0.37
CA CYS A 128 17.58 -13.75 0.82
C CYS A 128 16.31 -12.95 1.11
N SER A 129 15.83 -13.00 2.35
CA SER A 129 14.76 -12.14 2.83
C SER A 129 15.34 -10.79 3.24
N SER A 130 14.67 -9.69 2.91
CA SER A 130 15.04 -8.32 3.32
C SER A 130 14.75 -8.03 4.82
N LEU A 131 14.99 -8.99 5.71
CA LEU A 131 14.65 -8.88 7.13
C LEU A 131 15.88 -8.53 7.96
N PHE A 132 16.06 -7.24 8.22
CA PHE A 132 16.61 -6.80 9.49
C PHE A 132 15.56 -7.02 10.59
N LEU A 133 15.89 -7.78 11.62
CA LEU A 133 15.67 -7.47 13.05
C LEU A 133 15.79 -8.74 13.92
N SER A 134 16.37 -8.54 15.10
CA SER A 134 16.88 -9.56 16.01
C SER A 134 15.81 -10.48 16.61
N THR A 135 16.23 -11.69 16.96
CA THR A 135 15.49 -12.80 17.57
C THR A 135 14.71 -12.51 18.85
N ALA A 136 14.80 -11.31 19.43
CA ALA A 136 13.99 -10.91 20.58
C ALA A 136 12.52 -10.61 20.21
N LEU A 137 12.21 -10.31 18.95
CA LEU A 137 10.85 -9.94 18.51
C LEU A 137 9.97 -11.15 18.14
N TYR A 138 10.55 -12.35 17.98
CA TYR A 138 9.82 -13.54 17.50
C TYR A 138 8.75 -14.04 18.48
N ILE A 139 8.89 -13.74 19.78
CA ILE A 139 7.93 -14.17 20.81
C ILE A 139 6.74 -13.20 20.93
N GLN A 140 6.83 -11.98 20.40
CA GLN A 140 5.75 -10.99 20.43
C GLN A 140 4.80 -11.07 19.22
N PHE A 141 5.15 -11.85 18.19
CA PHE A 141 4.31 -12.06 16.99
C PHE A 141 3.13 -13.02 17.21
N LYS A 142 3.05 -13.67 18.38
CA LYS A 142 1.84 -14.34 18.84
C LYS A 142 1.12 -13.46 19.85
N SER A 143 0.42 -12.43 19.36
CA SER A 143 -0.89 -11.96 19.85
C SER A 143 -1.15 -10.48 19.53
N SER A 144 -1.23 -10.13 18.24
CA SER A 144 -2.16 -9.12 17.70
C SER A 144 -1.96 -9.10 16.18
N HIS A 145 -2.97 -9.50 15.41
CA HIS A 145 -2.97 -9.41 13.95
C HIS A 145 -2.94 -7.94 13.52
N ASN A 146 -1.77 -7.32 13.36
CA ASN A 146 -1.73 -6.02 12.70
C ASN A 146 -1.82 -6.24 11.18
N MET A 147 -3.06 -6.27 10.69
CA MET A 147 -3.35 -6.35 9.26
C MET A 147 -2.74 -5.14 8.55
N ALA A 148 -2.25 -5.32 7.33
CA ALA A 148 -1.79 -4.20 6.53
C ALA A 148 -2.92 -3.16 6.37
N PRO A 149 -2.60 -1.85 6.39
CA PRO A 149 -3.60 -0.81 6.21
C PRO A 149 -4.34 -0.95 4.88
N ARG A 150 -5.60 -0.52 4.86
CA ARG A 150 -6.49 -0.67 3.71
C ARG A 150 -6.93 0.69 3.18
N CYS A 151 -7.22 0.77 1.89
CA CYS A 151 -7.94 1.89 1.30
C CYS A 151 -9.28 1.37 0.77
N PHE A 152 -10.37 1.86 1.36
CA PHE A 152 -11.73 1.55 0.95
C PHE A 152 -12.19 2.58 -0.08
N ILE A 153 -12.75 2.09 -1.18
CA ILE A 153 -13.34 2.94 -2.22
C ILE A 153 -14.85 2.68 -2.27
N ILE A 154 -15.67 3.73 -2.12
CA ILE A 154 -17.13 3.62 -2.12
C ILE A 154 -17.69 4.49 -3.24
N ARG A 155 -18.36 3.85 -4.20
CA ARG A 155 -19.11 4.59 -5.21
C ARG A 155 -20.38 5.14 -4.60
N HIS A 156 -20.71 6.39 -4.91
CA HIS A 156 -21.95 7.03 -4.47
C HIS A 156 -23.19 6.18 -4.79
N GLY A 157 -24.27 6.42 -4.05
CA GLY A 157 -25.57 5.77 -4.26
C GLY A 157 -26.20 6.09 -5.62
N GLU A 158 -27.28 5.41 -5.96
CA GLU A 158 -28.00 5.62 -7.21
C GLU A 158 -28.48 7.07 -7.37
N THR A 159 -28.28 7.63 -8.56
CA THR A 159 -28.84 8.89 -9.06
C THR A 159 -29.70 8.60 -10.31
N GLU A 160 -30.52 9.57 -10.73
CA GLU A 160 -31.33 9.46 -11.96
C GLU A 160 -30.50 9.05 -13.18
N TRP A 161 -29.32 9.65 -13.37
CA TRP A 161 -28.47 9.37 -14.53
C TRP A 161 -27.68 8.05 -14.40
N SER A 162 -27.35 7.65 -13.17
CA SER A 162 -26.75 6.32 -12.98
C SER A 162 -27.71 5.18 -13.35
N LEU A 163 -29.02 5.41 -13.23
CA LEU A 163 -30.07 4.44 -13.53
C LEU A 163 -30.27 4.26 -15.05
N ASN A 164 -30.22 5.37 -15.80
CA ASN A 164 -30.43 5.36 -17.25
C ASN A 164 -29.13 5.33 -18.09
N GLY A 165 -27.97 5.24 -17.42
CA GLY A 165 -26.67 5.04 -18.08
C GLY A 165 -26.06 6.30 -18.68
N ARG A 166 -26.47 7.49 -18.22
CA ARG A 166 -25.88 8.77 -18.61
C ARG A 166 -24.60 9.05 -17.81
N HIS A 167 -23.58 9.54 -18.50
CA HIS A 167 -22.32 9.95 -17.86
C HIS A 167 -22.55 11.21 -17.02
N THR A 168 -22.22 11.14 -15.73
CA THR A 168 -22.51 12.20 -14.74
C THR A 168 -21.22 12.70 -14.09
N GLY A 169 -20.65 13.76 -14.62
CA GLY A 169 -19.39 14.34 -14.17
C GLY A 169 -19.64 15.51 -13.23
N LEU A 170 -19.59 16.72 -13.80
CA LEU A 170 -19.76 17.97 -13.07
C LEU A 170 -21.20 18.21 -12.62
N THR A 171 -22.20 17.72 -13.36
CA THR A 171 -23.61 17.91 -13.00
C THR A 171 -23.87 17.35 -11.61
N ASP A 172 -24.37 18.20 -10.71
CA ASP A 172 -24.54 17.82 -9.30
C ASP A 172 -25.95 17.28 -9.02
N LEU A 173 -26.15 16.01 -9.36
CA LEU A 173 -27.40 15.32 -9.12
C LEU A 173 -27.49 14.78 -7.68
N PRO A 174 -28.65 14.88 -7.01
CA PRO A 174 -28.89 14.21 -5.75
C PRO A 174 -29.02 12.68 -5.93
N LEU A 175 -28.94 11.95 -4.81
CA LEU A 175 -29.32 10.55 -4.78
C LEU A 175 -30.83 10.38 -5.01
N THR A 176 -31.23 9.27 -5.61
CA THR A 176 -32.65 8.86 -5.60
C THR A 176 -33.03 8.37 -4.20
N ALA A 177 -34.34 8.36 -3.89
CA ALA A 177 -34.82 7.78 -2.63
C ALA A 177 -34.43 6.29 -2.47
N ASN A 178 -34.33 5.55 -3.57
CA ASN A 178 -33.84 4.18 -3.57
C ASN A 178 -32.33 4.12 -3.32
N GLY A 179 -31.57 5.03 -3.94
CA GLY A 179 -30.14 5.20 -3.70
C GLY A 179 -29.82 5.44 -2.23
N GLU A 180 -30.55 6.34 -1.56
CA GLU A 180 -30.37 6.59 -0.13
C GLU A 180 -30.62 5.33 0.72
N LYS A 181 -31.74 4.63 0.47
CA LYS A 181 -32.08 3.38 1.18
C LYS A 181 -30.99 2.31 1.03
N ARG A 182 -30.43 2.17 -0.18
CA ARG A 182 -29.34 1.22 -0.45
C ARG A 182 -28.08 1.58 0.34
N ILE A 183 -27.68 2.85 0.37
CA ILE A 183 -26.50 3.27 1.13
C ILE A 183 -26.70 3.06 2.64
N GLN A 184 -27.88 3.37 3.18
CA GLN A 184 -28.19 3.10 4.58
C GLN A 184 -28.07 1.60 4.91
N ALA A 185 -28.56 0.72 4.02
CA ALA A 185 -28.40 -0.72 4.16
C ALA A 185 -26.92 -1.15 4.10
N THR A 186 -26.15 -0.58 3.17
CA THR A 186 -24.69 -0.79 3.07
C THR A 186 -23.98 -0.39 4.35
N GLY A 187 -24.27 0.80 4.90
CA GLY A 187 -23.71 1.29 6.17
C GLY A 187 -23.97 0.31 7.32
N LYS A 188 -25.24 -0.09 7.50
CA LYS A 188 -25.64 -1.07 8.52
C LYS A 188 -24.95 -2.43 8.38
N ALA A 189 -24.70 -2.89 7.15
CA ALA A 189 -24.10 -4.19 6.90
C ALA A 189 -22.56 -4.20 7.03
N LEU A 190 -21.90 -3.11 6.63
CA LEU A 190 -20.45 -3.10 6.39
C LEU A 190 -19.65 -2.17 7.31
N VAL A 191 -20.31 -1.27 8.05
CA VAL A 191 -19.66 -0.31 8.96
C VAL A 191 -19.94 -0.66 10.42
N GLY A 192 -18.91 -1.03 11.18
CA GLY A 192 -19.07 -1.61 12.52
C GLY A 192 -17.74 -1.91 13.17
N ASN A 193 -17.72 -2.08 14.49
CA ASN A 193 -16.50 -2.48 15.19
C ASN A 193 -16.03 -3.88 14.80
N ASP A 194 -16.95 -4.69 14.28
CA ASP A 194 -16.80 -6.08 13.86
C ASP A 194 -17.08 -6.28 12.35
N ARG A 195 -17.02 -5.19 11.56
CA ARG A 195 -17.40 -5.18 10.14
C ARG A 195 -16.22 -4.94 9.21
N LEU A 196 -16.49 -4.89 7.91
CA LEU A 196 -15.48 -4.64 6.88
C LEU A 196 -14.76 -3.32 7.14
N VAL A 197 -15.52 -2.23 7.28
CA VAL A 197 -15.03 -0.89 7.61
C VAL A 197 -15.20 -0.70 9.11
N VAL A 198 -14.07 -0.61 9.82
CA VAL A 198 -14.03 -0.39 11.26
C VAL A 198 -13.70 1.09 11.50
N PRO A 199 -14.67 1.93 11.91
CA PRO A 199 -14.46 3.38 11.94
C PRO A 199 -13.26 3.82 12.80
N LYS A 200 -13.00 3.14 13.93
CA LYS A 200 -11.88 3.46 14.81
C LYS A 200 -10.49 3.25 14.19
N LYS A 201 -10.39 2.47 13.10
CA LYS A 201 -9.14 2.23 12.34
C LYS A 201 -8.93 3.22 11.20
N LEU A 202 -9.94 4.02 10.87
CA LEU A 202 -9.82 5.05 9.87
C LEU A 202 -8.84 6.12 10.35
N ALA A 203 -7.82 6.38 9.53
CA ALA A 203 -6.90 7.50 9.67
C ALA A 203 -7.44 8.74 8.97
N HIS A 204 -8.08 8.58 7.81
CA HIS A 204 -8.59 9.70 7.00
C HIS A 204 -9.76 9.28 6.11
N VAL A 205 -10.61 10.25 5.76
CA VAL A 205 -11.73 10.09 4.82
C VAL A 205 -11.67 11.16 3.73
N PHE A 206 -11.48 10.74 2.49
CA PHE A 206 -11.61 11.59 1.31
C PHE A 206 -12.99 11.46 0.71
N VAL A 207 -13.56 12.57 0.26
CA VAL A 207 -14.88 12.58 -0.37
C VAL A 207 -14.91 13.56 -1.52
N SER A 208 -15.60 13.16 -2.60
CA SER A 208 -15.79 14.05 -3.72
C SER A 208 -16.64 15.27 -3.34
N PRO A 209 -16.38 16.44 -3.94
CA PRO A 209 -17.19 17.66 -3.79
C PRO A 209 -18.65 17.55 -4.26
N ARG A 210 -19.03 16.48 -4.96
CA ARG A 210 -20.41 16.32 -5.47
C ARG A 210 -21.36 15.90 -4.34
N ALA A 211 -22.53 16.52 -4.27
CA ALA A 211 -23.53 16.29 -3.24
C ALA A 211 -23.92 14.80 -3.11
N ARG A 212 -23.99 14.06 -4.21
CA ARG A 212 -24.23 12.60 -4.20
C ARG A 212 -23.19 11.80 -3.41
N ALA A 213 -21.91 12.17 -3.45
CA ALA A 213 -20.84 11.49 -2.71
C ALA A 213 -20.87 11.90 -1.23
N GLN A 214 -21.08 13.19 -0.96
CA GLN A 214 -21.25 13.74 0.38
C GLN A 214 -22.44 13.11 1.11
N ARG A 215 -23.60 13.06 0.47
CA ARG A 215 -24.80 12.40 0.98
C ARG A 215 -24.60 10.90 1.20
N THR A 216 -23.83 10.25 0.32
CA THR A 216 -23.45 8.84 0.53
C THR A 216 -22.66 8.67 1.83
N LEU A 217 -21.67 9.54 2.10
CA LEU A 217 -20.88 9.47 3.33
C LEU A 217 -21.74 9.66 4.59
N GLU A 218 -22.66 10.61 4.56
CA GLU A 218 -23.61 10.84 5.67
C GLU A 218 -24.40 9.57 6.01
N LEU A 219 -24.95 8.93 4.98
CA LEU A 219 -25.80 7.74 5.11
C LEU A 219 -25.04 6.46 5.50
N LEU A 220 -23.70 6.46 5.43
CA LEU A 220 -22.88 5.36 5.95
C LEU A 220 -22.78 5.37 7.48
N GLU A 221 -23.16 6.48 8.14
CA GLU A 221 -23.21 6.60 9.60
C GLU A 221 -21.89 6.19 10.28
N LEU A 222 -20.76 6.67 9.75
CA LEU A 222 -19.42 6.35 10.27
C LEU A 222 -19.19 6.78 11.72
N GLY A 223 -20.02 7.69 12.26
CA GLY A 223 -19.85 8.24 13.60
C GLY A 223 -18.63 9.15 13.73
N CYS A 224 -18.33 9.97 12.72
CA CYS A 224 -17.22 10.94 12.77
C CYS A 224 -17.41 11.95 13.91
N ARG A 225 -16.34 12.25 14.64
CA ARG A 225 -16.31 13.31 15.68
C ARG A 225 -16.53 14.70 15.08
N GLY A 226 -15.80 14.99 14.01
CA GLY A 226 -15.85 16.26 13.32
C GLY A 226 -17.20 16.50 12.64
N ARG A 227 -17.53 17.77 12.45
CA ARG A 227 -18.63 18.19 11.58
C ARG A 227 -18.23 17.93 10.12
N MET A 228 -19.19 17.52 9.30
CA MET A 228 -18.95 17.36 7.86
C MET A 228 -18.66 18.73 7.22
N PRO A 229 -17.62 18.85 6.37
CA PRO A 229 -17.20 20.15 5.81
C PRO A 229 -18.29 20.95 5.08
N TRP A 230 -19.28 20.27 4.49
CA TRP A 230 -20.39 20.88 3.72
C TRP A 230 -21.67 21.09 4.52
N SER A 231 -21.76 20.57 5.75
CA SER A 231 -22.96 20.79 6.56
C SER A 231 -22.86 22.14 7.24
N GLU A 232 -23.88 23.00 7.16
CA GLU A 232 -23.97 24.30 7.87
C GLU A 232 -24.33 24.15 9.36
N GLN A 233 -24.91 23.01 9.73
CA GLN A 233 -25.39 22.73 11.07
C GLN A 233 -24.40 21.77 11.75
N GLY A 234 -23.99 22.09 12.99
CA GLY A 234 -23.38 21.07 13.85
C GLY A 234 -24.36 19.91 13.99
N LYS A 235 -23.87 18.66 14.13
CA LYS A 235 -24.73 17.54 14.48
C LYS A 235 -25.61 17.97 15.65
N SER A 236 -26.93 17.83 15.53
CA SER A 236 -27.84 18.01 16.67
C SER A 236 -27.29 17.17 17.83
N GLU A 237 -27.22 17.74 19.03
CA GLU A 237 -26.62 17.18 20.25
C GLU A 237 -27.33 15.90 20.78
N HIS A 238 -27.65 14.95 19.93
CA HIS A 238 -28.39 13.75 20.29
C HIS A 238 -27.54 12.50 20.03
N ASN A 239 -26.90 12.03 21.11
CA ASN A 239 -26.70 10.63 21.49
C ASN A 239 -25.97 9.64 20.56
N GLU A 240 -25.39 10.04 19.43
CA GLU A 240 -24.57 9.11 18.65
C GLU A 240 -23.14 9.04 19.18
N ALA A 241 -22.70 7.83 19.54
CA ALA A 241 -21.32 7.60 19.98
C ALA A 241 -20.35 7.97 18.85
N ILE A 242 -19.30 8.73 19.19
CA ILE A 242 -18.16 8.95 18.29
C ILE A 242 -17.51 7.58 18.05
N ARG A 243 -17.42 7.19 16.78
CA ARG A 243 -16.83 5.91 16.35
C ARG A 243 -15.51 6.11 15.60
N THR A 244 -15.26 7.31 15.08
CA THR A 244 -14.00 7.64 14.40
C THR A 244 -13.53 9.07 14.67
N GLU A 245 -12.21 9.21 14.76
CA GLU A 245 -11.47 10.46 14.89
C GLU A 245 -10.87 10.90 13.54
N ALA A 246 -11.13 10.14 12.46
CA ALA A 246 -10.65 10.48 11.12
C ALA A 246 -11.22 11.83 10.65
N GLU A 247 -10.35 12.65 10.06
CA GLU A 247 -10.75 13.87 9.39
C GLU A 247 -11.48 13.54 8.07
N VAL A 248 -12.52 14.32 7.77
CA VAL A 248 -13.23 14.25 6.50
C VAL A 248 -12.78 15.40 5.62
N GLU A 249 -12.16 15.08 4.49
CA GLU A 249 -11.62 16.04 3.54
C GLU A 249 -12.38 15.98 2.21
N VAL A 250 -12.95 17.12 1.80
CA VAL A 250 -13.51 17.28 0.46
C VAL A 250 -12.38 17.58 -0.51
N THR A 251 -12.23 16.78 -1.57
CA THR A 251 -11.17 16.98 -2.55
C THR A 251 -11.62 16.77 -4.00
N GLU A 252 -11.24 17.71 -4.87
CA GLU A 252 -11.43 17.62 -6.33
C GLU A 252 -10.60 16.49 -6.95
N ALA A 253 -9.58 15.97 -6.24
CA ALA A 253 -8.75 14.86 -6.69
C ALA A 253 -9.55 13.56 -6.93
N VAL A 254 -10.71 13.41 -6.30
CA VAL A 254 -11.62 12.26 -6.48
C VAL A 254 -12.97 12.64 -7.08
N ARG A 255 -13.08 13.84 -7.69
CA ARG A 255 -14.24 14.14 -8.55
C ARG A 255 -14.30 13.16 -9.71
N GLU A 256 -15.50 12.91 -10.24
CA GLU A 256 -15.65 12.04 -11.41
C GLU A 256 -14.84 12.57 -12.59
N TRP A 257 -14.58 11.71 -13.57
CA TRP A 257 -14.09 12.15 -14.87
C TRP A 257 -14.91 13.35 -15.38
N ASP A 258 -14.24 14.42 -15.80
CA ASP A 258 -14.90 15.52 -16.50
C ASP A 258 -15.24 15.08 -17.93
N TYR A 259 -16.52 14.80 -18.18
CA TYR A 259 -16.96 14.28 -19.48
C TYR A 259 -17.04 15.36 -20.56
N GLY A 260 -16.83 16.65 -20.25
CA GLY A 260 -16.88 17.72 -21.24
C GLY A 260 -18.14 17.66 -22.10
N ASP A 261 -17.95 17.57 -23.42
CA ASP A 261 -19.03 17.51 -24.41
C ASP A 261 -19.93 16.26 -24.26
N TYR A 262 -19.49 15.25 -23.50
CA TYR A 262 -20.20 13.99 -23.27
C TYR A 262 -21.04 13.97 -21.99
N GLU A 263 -21.05 15.05 -21.21
CA GLU A 263 -21.85 15.17 -19.99
C GLU A 263 -23.34 14.92 -20.27
N GLY A 264 -23.96 14.02 -19.49
CA GLY A 264 -25.38 13.68 -19.64
C GLY A 264 -25.74 12.82 -20.85
N LEU A 265 -24.77 12.42 -21.67
CA LEU A 265 -24.98 11.49 -22.77
C LEU A 265 -24.82 10.04 -22.31
N THR A 266 -25.48 9.13 -23.01
CA THR A 266 -25.23 7.69 -22.88
C THR A 266 -24.08 7.26 -23.79
N SER A 267 -23.41 6.16 -23.48
CA SER A 267 -22.37 5.61 -24.38
C SER A 267 -22.88 5.28 -25.78
N LYS A 268 -24.17 5.00 -25.94
CA LYS A 268 -24.79 4.81 -27.26
C LYS A 268 -24.78 6.12 -28.06
N GLN A 269 -25.27 7.20 -27.47
CA GLN A 269 -25.31 8.52 -28.10
C GLN A 269 -23.90 9.03 -28.44
N ILE A 270 -22.92 8.81 -27.56
CA ILE A 270 -21.52 9.20 -27.82
C ILE A 270 -20.98 8.46 -29.05
N ARG A 271 -21.22 7.15 -29.15
CA ARG A 271 -20.80 6.37 -30.33
C ARG A 271 -21.48 6.82 -31.62
N GLU A 272 -22.76 7.15 -31.57
CA GLU A 272 -23.51 7.68 -32.71
C GLU A 272 -22.93 9.03 -33.17
N GLN A 273 -22.75 9.98 -32.25
CA GLN A 273 -22.16 11.29 -32.55
C GLN A 273 -20.72 11.20 -33.11
N ARG A 274 -19.91 10.27 -32.58
CA ARG A 274 -18.55 10.05 -33.11
C ARG A 274 -18.56 9.44 -34.50
N ALA A 275 -19.44 8.48 -34.75
CA ALA A 275 -19.59 7.88 -36.07
C ALA A 275 -20.00 8.92 -37.13
N GLU A 276 -20.90 9.85 -36.78
CA GLU A 276 -21.30 10.96 -37.65
C GLU A 276 -20.13 11.90 -38.01
N ARG A 277 -19.17 12.07 -37.10
CA ARG A 277 -17.93 12.84 -37.34
C ARG A 277 -16.82 12.05 -38.03
N GLY A 278 -17.05 10.77 -38.35
CA GLY A 278 -16.05 9.88 -38.93
C GLY A 278 -14.96 9.44 -37.94
N GLU A 279 -15.22 9.53 -36.64
CA GLU A 279 -14.32 9.10 -35.58
C GLU A 279 -14.49 7.59 -35.26
N GLY A 280 -13.43 6.99 -34.71
CA GLY A 280 -13.44 5.59 -34.27
C GLY A 280 -14.32 5.33 -33.03
N PRO A 281 -14.48 4.04 -32.66
CA PRO A 281 -15.22 3.67 -31.45
C PRO A 281 -14.61 4.33 -30.22
N TRP A 282 -15.47 4.85 -29.35
CA TRP A 282 -15.03 5.52 -28.13
C TRP A 282 -14.63 4.52 -27.05
N ASN A 283 -13.48 4.75 -26.46
CA ASN A 283 -13.07 4.15 -25.21
C ASN A 283 -12.52 5.25 -24.28
N ILE A 284 -13.23 5.52 -23.18
CA ILE A 284 -12.85 6.57 -22.23
C ILE A 284 -11.41 6.41 -21.70
N TRP A 285 -10.96 5.16 -21.53
CA TRP A 285 -9.64 4.86 -20.95
C TRP A 285 -8.47 5.16 -21.88
N THR A 286 -8.73 5.32 -23.19
CA THR A 286 -7.73 5.67 -24.21
C THR A 286 -7.94 7.05 -24.79
N ASP A 287 -9.20 7.44 -24.98
CA ASP A 287 -9.57 8.62 -25.77
C ASP A 287 -9.91 9.82 -24.88
N GLY A 288 -10.23 9.59 -23.60
CA GLY A 288 -10.78 10.60 -22.72
C GLY A 288 -12.10 11.19 -23.24
N CYS A 289 -12.35 12.46 -22.90
CA CYS A 289 -13.54 13.19 -23.32
C CYS A 289 -13.16 14.56 -23.91
N PRO A 290 -13.60 14.92 -25.14
CA PRO A 290 -13.42 16.25 -25.69
C PRO A 290 -14.04 17.33 -24.79
N GLY A 291 -13.32 18.45 -24.62
CA GLY A 291 -13.72 19.52 -23.72
C GLY A 291 -13.67 19.17 -22.22
N GLY A 292 -13.23 17.95 -21.87
CA GLY A 292 -13.10 17.45 -20.51
C GLY A 292 -11.69 16.91 -20.22
N GLU A 293 -11.60 15.89 -19.35
CA GLU A 293 -10.31 15.31 -18.93
C GLU A 293 -9.79 14.26 -19.92
N SER A 294 -8.45 14.27 -20.12
CA SER A 294 -7.71 13.18 -20.75
C SER A 294 -7.39 12.05 -19.75
N PRO A 295 -7.06 10.82 -20.20
CA PRO A 295 -6.57 9.77 -19.32
C PRO A 295 -5.33 10.18 -18.51
N GLU A 296 -4.45 11.00 -19.09
CA GLU A 296 -3.24 11.52 -18.46
C GLU A 296 -3.57 12.45 -17.28
N ASP A 297 -4.58 13.32 -17.42
CA ASP A 297 -5.03 14.19 -16.33
C ASP A 297 -5.54 13.36 -15.14
N ILE A 298 -6.30 12.30 -15.42
CA ILE A 298 -6.79 11.36 -14.42
C ILE A 298 -5.64 10.64 -13.73
N ILE A 299 -4.67 10.13 -14.49
CA ILE A 299 -3.48 9.45 -13.95
C ILE A 299 -2.73 10.40 -13.02
N HIS A 300 -2.43 11.62 -13.45
CA HIS A 300 -1.67 12.59 -12.65
C HIS A 300 -2.33 12.89 -11.31
N ARG A 301 -3.63 13.21 -11.29
CA ARG A 301 -4.30 13.56 -10.02
C ARG A 301 -4.50 12.36 -9.10
N LEU A 302 -4.74 11.18 -9.65
CA LEU A 302 -4.92 9.97 -8.86
C LEU A 302 -3.61 9.47 -8.28
N ASP A 303 -2.54 9.45 -9.08
CA ASP A 303 -1.22 9.01 -8.61
C ASP A 303 -0.71 9.94 -7.50
N ALA A 304 -0.94 11.26 -7.61
CA ALA A 304 -0.62 12.22 -6.55
C ALA A 304 -1.37 11.89 -5.24
N LEU A 305 -2.70 11.73 -5.30
CA LEU A 305 -3.49 11.39 -4.11
C LEU A 305 -3.14 10.01 -3.53
N ILE A 306 -2.88 9.02 -4.38
CA ILE A 306 -2.46 7.69 -3.94
C ILE A 306 -1.13 7.81 -3.19
N ASN A 307 -0.16 8.54 -3.72
CA ASN A 307 1.12 8.77 -3.04
C ASN A 307 0.94 9.46 -1.69
N ASP A 308 0.06 10.46 -1.60
CA ASP A 308 -0.26 11.11 -0.33
C ASP A 308 -0.89 10.12 0.67
N ILE A 309 -1.84 9.30 0.21
CA ILE A 309 -2.47 8.25 1.04
C ILE A 309 -1.41 7.29 1.58
N LYS A 310 -0.56 6.76 0.70
CA LYS A 310 0.48 5.80 1.05
C LYS A 310 1.46 6.41 2.05
N ASN A 311 1.98 7.61 1.78
CA ASN A 311 3.05 8.20 2.57
C ASN A 311 2.55 8.80 3.90
N LYS A 312 1.41 9.50 3.89
CA LYS A 312 0.94 10.24 5.07
C LYS A 312 0.20 9.34 6.06
N TYR A 313 -0.61 8.41 5.59
CA TYR A 313 -1.53 7.65 6.46
C TYR A 313 -1.14 6.19 6.62
N GLN A 314 -0.45 5.58 5.66
CA GLN A 314 -0.23 4.13 5.66
C GLN A 314 1.21 3.72 5.97
N ARG A 315 2.21 4.44 5.44
CA ARG A 315 3.63 4.21 5.72
C ARG A 315 3.95 4.14 7.22
N PRO A 316 3.40 5.04 8.08
CA PRO A 316 3.62 4.93 9.53
C PRO A 316 3.18 3.59 10.13
N CYS A 317 2.15 2.93 9.57
CA CYS A 317 1.68 1.62 10.05
C CYS A 317 2.64 0.47 9.73
N PHE A 318 3.49 0.62 8.71
CA PHE A 318 4.53 -0.36 8.38
C PHE A 318 5.82 -0.12 9.17
N GLU A 319 6.08 1.11 9.56
CA GLU A 319 7.27 1.52 10.32
C GLU A 319 7.06 1.35 11.83
N ASN A 320 5.83 1.54 12.31
CA ASN A 320 5.44 1.41 13.71
C ASN A 320 4.31 0.39 13.88
N PRO A 321 4.61 -0.83 14.39
CA PRO A 321 3.61 -1.86 14.65
C PRO A 321 2.53 -1.46 15.67
N ASP A 322 2.77 -0.43 16.48
CA ASP A 322 1.81 0.07 17.46
C ASP A 322 0.89 1.17 16.91
N GLU A 323 1.08 1.62 15.65
CA GLU A 323 0.15 2.56 14.99
C GLU A 323 -1.14 1.83 14.61
N PRO A 324 -2.29 2.11 15.27
CA PRO A 324 -3.49 1.33 15.06
C PRO A 324 -4.38 1.87 13.93
N LYS A 325 -4.05 3.03 13.33
CA LYS A 325 -4.88 3.72 12.34
C LYS A 325 -4.12 3.94 11.03
N GLY A 326 -4.47 3.13 10.03
CA GLY A 326 -3.99 3.33 8.66
C GLY A 326 -5.06 3.11 7.59
N ASP A 327 -6.28 2.77 7.99
CA ASP A 327 -7.34 2.60 7.00
C ASP A 327 -7.74 3.98 6.44
N VAL A 328 -7.87 4.09 5.13
CA VAL A 328 -8.36 5.29 4.46
C VAL A 328 -9.66 4.96 3.75
N LEU A 329 -10.61 5.89 3.77
CA LEU A 329 -11.85 5.76 3.03
C LEU A 329 -11.93 6.83 1.94
N VAL A 330 -12.37 6.45 0.74
CA VAL A 330 -12.59 7.35 -0.39
C VAL A 330 -14.03 7.18 -0.90
N VAL A 331 -14.86 8.22 -0.82
CA VAL A 331 -16.24 8.21 -1.34
C VAL A 331 -16.34 9.06 -2.60
N ALA A 332 -16.58 8.42 -3.75
CA ALA A 332 -16.52 9.06 -5.06
C ALA A 332 -17.41 8.37 -6.12
N HIS A 333 -16.92 8.21 -7.34
CA HIS A 333 -17.73 7.91 -8.53
C HIS A 333 -17.25 6.69 -9.32
N GLY A 334 -17.97 6.34 -10.39
CA GLY A 334 -17.81 5.06 -11.08
C GLY A 334 -16.54 4.96 -11.92
N HIS A 335 -16.25 5.92 -12.79
CA HIS A 335 -15.01 5.87 -13.58
C HIS A 335 -13.80 6.15 -12.71
N ILE A 336 -13.87 7.18 -11.86
CA ILE A 336 -12.73 7.60 -11.06
C ILE A 336 -12.25 6.54 -10.07
N LEU A 337 -13.15 5.79 -9.43
CA LEU A 337 -12.75 4.75 -8.47
C LEU A 337 -12.19 3.50 -9.14
N ARG A 338 -12.65 3.18 -10.36
CA ARG A 338 -12.04 2.09 -11.15
C ARG A 338 -10.66 2.48 -11.64
N ALA A 339 -10.48 3.72 -12.09
CA ALA A 339 -9.17 4.27 -12.38
C ALA A 339 -8.27 4.25 -11.14
N PHE A 340 -8.78 4.70 -9.99
CA PHE A 340 -8.06 4.68 -8.71
C PHE A 340 -7.59 3.26 -8.36
N ALA A 341 -8.44 2.25 -8.49
CA ALA A 341 -8.07 0.86 -8.24
C ALA A 341 -6.96 0.34 -9.18
N MET A 342 -7.00 0.68 -10.47
CA MET A 342 -5.93 0.28 -11.41
C MET A 342 -4.62 1.00 -11.11
N ARG A 343 -4.69 2.30 -10.82
CA ARG A 343 -3.52 3.11 -10.45
C ARG A 343 -2.92 2.69 -9.11
N TRP A 344 -3.74 2.25 -8.16
CA TRP A 344 -3.29 1.71 -6.88
C TRP A 344 -2.24 0.61 -7.05
N VAL A 345 -2.52 -0.32 -7.97
CA VAL A 345 -1.66 -1.46 -8.31
C VAL A 345 -0.66 -1.17 -9.44
N GLY A 346 -0.48 0.11 -9.81
CA GLY A 346 0.50 0.54 -10.81
C GLY A 346 0.16 0.13 -12.26
N LYS A 347 -1.08 -0.25 -12.55
CA LYS A 347 -1.51 -0.68 -13.89
C LYS A 347 -2.03 0.48 -14.74
N PRO A 348 -1.83 0.47 -16.06
CA PRO A 348 -2.38 1.50 -16.94
C PRO A 348 -3.92 1.43 -16.96
N LEU A 349 -4.57 2.57 -17.28
CA LEU A 349 -6.03 2.63 -17.37
C LEU A 349 -6.59 1.76 -18.51
N THR A 350 -5.78 1.45 -19.52
CA THR A 350 -6.15 0.57 -20.64
C THR A 350 -6.44 -0.87 -20.22
N ASP A 351 -5.92 -1.30 -19.06
CA ASP A 351 -6.14 -2.64 -18.52
C ASP A 351 -7.43 -2.73 -17.67
N THR A 352 -8.24 -1.67 -17.63
CA THR A 352 -9.41 -1.59 -16.76
C THR A 352 -10.51 -2.58 -17.20
N SER A 353 -10.69 -3.62 -16.41
CA SER A 353 -11.83 -4.56 -16.49
C SER A 353 -12.44 -4.77 -15.10
N LEU A 354 -12.97 -3.69 -14.53
CA LEU A 354 -13.54 -3.66 -13.18
C LEU A 354 -15.02 -3.23 -13.23
N ILE A 355 -15.81 -3.83 -12.34
CA ILE A 355 -17.20 -3.45 -12.08
C ILE A 355 -17.29 -2.90 -10.66
N LEU A 356 -17.91 -1.73 -10.51
CA LEU A 356 -18.23 -1.15 -9.20
C LEU A 356 -19.63 -0.53 -9.30
N GLU A 357 -20.62 -1.20 -8.72
CA GLU A 357 -22.02 -0.74 -8.74
C GLU A 357 -22.23 0.49 -7.85
N ALA A 358 -23.32 1.23 -8.08
CA ALA A 358 -23.70 2.34 -7.20
C ALA A 358 -23.92 1.83 -5.76
N GLY A 359 -23.26 2.46 -4.79
CA GLY A 359 -23.19 2.00 -3.40
C GLY A 359 -22.28 0.81 -3.13
N GLY A 360 -21.53 0.35 -4.14
CA GLY A 360 -20.55 -0.72 -3.99
C GLY A 360 -19.29 -0.26 -3.25
N ILE A 361 -18.66 -1.19 -2.54
CA ILE A 361 -17.40 -0.97 -1.80
C ILE A 361 -16.31 -1.86 -2.39
N GLY A 362 -15.18 -1.27 -2.77
CA GLY A 362 -13.94 -1.96 -3.10
C GLY A 362 -12.93 -1.83 -1.95
N THR A 363 -12.03 -2.81 -1.83
CA THR A 363 -10.96 -2.79 -0.84
C THR A 363 -9.60 -2.95 -1.52
N LEU A 364 -8.70 -2.02 -1.22
CA LEU A 364 -7.33 -1.98 -1.70
C LEU A 364 -6.40 -2.11 -0.50
N SER A 365 -5.27 -2.78 -0.65
CA SER A 365 -4.26 -2.94 0.41
C SER A 365 -2.93 -3.36 -0.21
N TYR A 366 -2.19 -4.25 0.45
CA TYR A 366 -0.82 -4.62 0.14
C TYR A 366 -0.58 -6.12 0.31
N GLU A 367 0.30 -6.69 -0.51
CA GLU A 367 0.82 -8.04 -0.31
C GLU A 367 1.94 -8.03 0.74
N HIS A 368 2.13 -9.17 1.40
CA HIS A 368 3.27 -9.46 2.29
C HIS A 368 3.57 -8.40 3.38
N HIS A 369 2.57 -7.59 3.76
CA HIS A 369 2.74 -6.45 4.66
C HIS A 369 3.86 -5.50 4.16
N ASN A 370 3.88 -5.22 2.87
CA ASN A 370 4.86 -4.35 2.22
C ASN A 370 4.16 -3.22 1.44
N ILE A 371 4.43 -1.96 1.82
CA ILE A 371 3.84 -0.78 1.17
C ILE A 371 4.17 -0.66 -0.32
N ASP A 372 5.28 -1.26 -0.76
CA ASP A 372 5.72 -1.24 -2.16
C ASP A 372 5.03 -2.32 -3.01
N GLU A 373 4.19 -3.17 -2.41
CA GLU A 373 3.45 -4.25 -3.07
C GLU A 373 1.93 -4.02 -3.01
N PRO A 374 1.38 -2.94 -3.61
CA PRO A 374 -0.04 -2.66 -3.56
C PRO A 374 -0.88 -3.71 -4.30
N ALA A 375 -2.02 -4.08 -3.72
CA ALA A 375 -2.93 -5.09 -4.24
C ALA A 375 -4.41 -4.69 -4.10
N ILE A 376 -5.26 -5.31 -4.92
CA ILE A 376 -6.71 -5.27 -4.77
C ILE A 376 -7.15 -6.50 -3.99
N ILE A 377 -7.92 -6.31 -2.92
CA ILE A 377 -8.48 -7.43 -2.15
C ILE A 377 -9.74 -7.91 -2.87
N LEU A 378 -9.71 -9.14 -3.39
CA LEU A 378 -10.85 -9.76 -4.08
C LEU A 378 -11.94 -10.26 -3.12
N GLY A 379 -11.58 -10.54 -1.87
CA GLY A 379 -12.50 -10.97 -0.83
C GLY A 379 -12.02 -10.51 0.53
N GLY A 380 -12.87 -9.79 1.25
CA GLY A 380 -12.60 -9.35 2.62
C GLY A 380 -13.07 -10.38 3.64
N GLN A 381 -12.40 -10.43 4.79
CA GLN A 381 -12.91 -11.10 5.98
C GLN A 381 -13.49 -10.05 6.94
N PHE A 382 -14.48 -10.44 7.74
CA PHE A 382 -14.91 -9.62 8.86
C PHE A 382 -13.75 -9.44 9.83
N VAL A 383 -13.56 -8.20 10.28
CA VAL A 383 -12.59 -7.93 11.35
C VAL A 383 -13.27 -8.33 12.65
N VAL A 384 -12.80 -9.40 13.28
CA VAL A 384 -13.24 -9.79 14.63
C VAL A 384 -12.09 -9.48 15.56
N GLU A 385 -12.29 -8.51 16.46
CA GLU A 385 -11.32 -8.19 17.52
C GLU A 385 -11.62 -8.92 18.81
#